data_AF-A0AAW4FRW0-F1
#
_entry.id   AF-A0AAW4FRW0-F1
#
_cell.length_a   1.000
_cell.length_b   1.000
_cell.length_c   1.000
_cell.angle_alpha   90.00
_cell.angle_beta   90.00
_cell.angle_gamma   90.00
#
_symmetry.space_group_name_H-M   'P 1'
#
loop_
_entity.id
_entity.type
_entity.pdbx_description
1 polymer ?
#
loop_
_entity_poly.entity_id
_entity_poly.type
_entity_poly.pdbx_seq_one_letter_code
_entity_poly.pdbx_strand_id
1 'polypeptide(L)'
;MKVRIPRNATEGHKGFLSIDDWTVPCVVGRSGLISASQKREGDGHTPVGIFPLRYGLYNPSRWTPPLLALSFPFVPMTNEMAWEENPERATYNRLTITSGGAPASERIDRARTGPFFDIVVPIGYNDANVEPHRGSAIFIHVARPEMTGTAGCVAVREIDLHRLVSKLAPGMVIDIDYDEALDEQLRQTGPIEIYQFRGLRPGPRLLVLGAVHGNEICGPEAIRKIVSECSGSKLKIERGLVTFVPIVNMKAFLKGEREGDRNLNRDLREVTIPTQYEDLVANQICAMMRDHDVLLDIHSFKSEGCPFVFVGPQDNNDAIEPFASAAKEEAFASALGPALILHGWLSTNVNGLLRGSNSLGESRVKPLVSAGVGTAEYMRFVGGYGVTLECGSHQDPKTHTIASNAIRRALAILRLIDAPMPTRTVTQSIELVDVIYANDPNDRLAKPWKTGDPVHGDDIIAYRASGEEIRALNEGYVIFPDSTPQPGKEFFYLGRISRRFC
;
A
#
# COMPACT_ATOMS: atom_id res chain seq x y z
N MET A 1 5.98 -22.09 -16.36
CA MET A 1 4.95 -22.61 -17.28
C MET A 1 4.01 -21.47 -17.65
N LYS A 2 3.38 -21.51 -18.83
CA LYS A 2 2.46 -20.45 -19.30
C LYS A 2 1.09 -21.04 -19.61
N VAL A 3 0.03 -20.33 -19.25
CA VAL A 3 -1.36 -20.57 -19.66
C VAL A 3 -1.81 -19.37 -20.47
N ARG A 4 -2.35 -19.61 -21.67
CA ARG A 4 -2.82 -18.56 -22.57
C ARG A 4 -4.18 -18.93 -23.15
N ILE A 5 -5.10 -17.95 -23.15
CA ILE A 5 -6.41 -18.09 -23.78
C ILE A 5 -6.40 -17.32 -25.11
N PRO A 6 -6.75 -17.95 -26.25
CA PRO A 6 -6.82 -17.25 -27.53
C PRO A 6 -7.85 -16.11 -27.47
N ARG A 7 -7.43 -14.89 -27.78
CA ARG A 7 -8.28 -13.68 -27.71
C ARG A 7 -9.53 -13.72 -28.60
N ASN A 8 -9.56 -14.61 -29.60
CA ASN A 8 -10.67 -14.76 -30.56
C ASN A 8 -11.45 -16.08 -30.37
N ALA A 9 -11.27 -16.80 -29.26
CA ALA A 9 -12.00 -18.04 -29.03
C ALA A 9 -13.49 -17.77 -28.77
N THR A 10 -14.37 -18.54 -29.42
CA THR A 10 -15.82 -18.55 -29.14
C THR A 10 -16.13 -19.05 -27.72
N GLU A 11 -15.20 -19.78 -27.11
CA GLU A 11 -15.30 -20.31 -25.75
C GLU A 11 -14.12 -19.79 -24.91
N GLY A 12 -14.35 -18.71 -24.14
CA GLY A 12 -13.31 -18.02 -23.35
C GLY A 12 -12.68 -18.82 -22.20
N HIS A 13 -13.03 -20.10 -22.04
CA HIS A 13 -12.47 -21.01 -21.04
C HIS A 13 -11.49 -22.03 -21.62
N LYS A 14 -11.30 -22.10 -22.95
CA LYS A 14 -10.38 -23.04 -23.60
C LYS A 14 -9.07 -22.35 -23.95
N GLY A 15 -7.96 -22.99 -23.63
CA GLY A 15 -6.63 -22.44 -23.84
C GLY A 15 -5.55 -23.48 -24.04
N PHE A 16 -4.32 -23.02 -23.89
CA PHE A 16 -3.13 -23.85 -23.96
C PHE A 16 -2.27 -23.64 -22.72
N LEU A 17 -1.75 -24.75 -22.19
CA LEU A 17 -0.69 -24.77 -21.20
C LEU A 17 0.61 -25.18 -21.88
N SER A 18 1.69 -24.42 -21.64
CA SER A 18 3.01 -24.70 -22.18
C SER A 18 4.13 -24.68 -21.14
N ILE A 19 5.11 -25.55 -21.36
CA ILE A 19 6.41 -25.59 -20.68
C ILE A 19 7.45 -25.79 -21.77
N ASP A 20 8.31 -24.80 -21.96
CA ASP A 20 9.30 -24.77 -23.05
C ASP A 20 8.63 -25.02 -24.41
N ASP A 21 9.02 -26.08 -25.11
CA ASP A 21 8.48 -26.51 -26.40
C ASP A 21 7.22 -27.40 -26.27
N TRP A 22 6.89 -27.88 -25.07
CA TRP A 22 5.76 -28.75 -24.83
C TRP A 22 4.48 -27.94 -24.58
N THR A 23 3.46 -28.14 -25.42
CA THR A 23 2.17 -27.45 -25.34
C THR A 23 1.01 -28.43 -25.39
N VAL A 24 0.02 -28.25 -24.52
CA VAL A 24 -1.20 -29.07 -24.44
C VAL A 24 -2.45 -28.22 -24.27
N PRO A 25 -3.63 -28.68 -24.73
CA PRO A 25 -4.90 -28.03 -24.42
C PRO A 25 -5.17 -28.01 -22.92
N CYS A 26 -5.66 -26.88 -22.43
CA CYS A 26 -6.13 -26.73 -21.06
C CYS A 26 -7.49 -26.02 -21.03
N VAL A 27 -8.16 -26.08 -19.90
CA VAL A 27 -9.33 -25.28 -19.58
C VAL A 27 -9.11 -24.48 -18.32
N VAL A 28 -9.72 -23.30 -18.27
CA VAL A 28 -9.73 -22.41 -17.11
C VAL A 28 -11.17 -22.31 -16.57
N GLY A 29 -11.42 -21.35 -15.68
CA GLY A 29 -12.75 -21.06 -15.17
C GLY A 29 -13.80 -20.95 -16.28
N ARG A 30 -15.01 -21.47 -16.05
CA ARG A 30 -16.13 -21.43 -17.00
C ARG A 30 -16.51 -20.02 -17.44
N SER A 31 -16.25 -19.02 -16.61
CA SER A 31 -16.47 -17.61 -16.92
C SER A 31 -15.24 -16.96 -17.60
N GLY A 32 -14.19 -17.74 -17.88
CA GLY A 32 -12.95 -17.30 -18.49
C GLY A 32 -11.92 -16.80 -17.49
N LEU A 33 -11.04 -15.93 -17.96
CA LEU A 33 -10.05 -15.26 -17.12
C LEU A 33 -10.63 -13.99 -16.53
N ILE A 34 -10.21 -13.69 -15.31
CA ILE A 34 -10.48 -12.41 -14.68
C ILE A 34 -9.19 -11.89 -14.11
N SER A 35 -9.06 -10.58 -14.03
CA SER A 35 -7.92 -10.05 -13.31
C SER A 35 -7.96 -10.44 -11.83
N ALA A 36 -6.79 -10.77 -11.26
CA ALA A 36 -6.67 -11.24 -9.88
C ALA A 36 -7.36 -10.34 -8.85
N SER A 37 -7.46 -9.00 -9.07
CA SER A 37 -8.18 -8.10 -8.14
C SER A 37 -9.69 -8.29 -8.10
N GLN A 38 -10.28 -8.66 -9.24
CA GLN A 38 -11.72 -8.77 -9.41
C GLN A 38 -12.20 -10.18 -9.08
N LYS A 39 -11.27 -11.14 -8.99
CA LYS A 39 -11.56 -12.51 -8.58
C LYS A 39 -12.25 -12.52 -7.20
N ARG A 40 -13.37 -13.25 -7.14
CA ARG A 40 -14.17 -13.51 -5.95
C ARG A 40 -14.48 -15.00 -5.82
N GLU A 41 -14.83 -15.44 -4.63
CA GLU A 41 -15.30 -16.80 -4.41
C GLU A 41 -16.55 -17.08 -5.27
N GLY A 42 -16.62 -18.25 -5.92
CA GLY A 42 -17.77 -18.66 -6.73
C GLY A 42 -17.98 -17.99 -8.11
N ASP A 43 -17.19 -16.97 -8.48
CA ASP A 43 -17.36 -16.22 -9.75
C ASP A 43 -17.12 -17.04 -11.03
N GLY A 44 -16.53 -18.23 -10.91
CA GLY A 44 -16.24 -19.12 -12.03
C GLY A 44 -15.08 -18.69 -12.93
N HIS A 45 -14.27 -17.71 -12.54
CA HIS A 45 -13.12 -17.22 -13.31
C HIS A 45 -11.79 -17.76 -12.78
N THR A 46 -10.76 -17.81 -13.63
CA THR A 46 -9.36 -18.05 -13.23
C THR A 46 -8.60 -16.72 -13.17
N PRO A 47 -7.79 -16.45 -12.11
CA PRO A 47 -7.08 -15.19 -11.97
C PRO A 47 -5.92 -15.06 -12.97
N VAL A 48 -5.80 -13.91 -13.62
CA VAL A 48 -4.63 -13.49 -14.41
C VAL A 48 -3.48 -13.10 -13.47
N GLY A 49 -2.26 -13.54 -13.77
CA GLY A 49 -1.07 -13.22 -12.98
C GLY A 49 0.01 -14.31 -13.05
N ILE A 50 1.11 -14.08 -12.32
CA ILE A 50 2.19 -15.06 -12.15
C ILE A 50 2.13 -15.59 -10.72
N PHE A 51 1.91 -16.90 -10.57
CA PHE A 51 1.71 -17.53 -9.27
C PHE A 51 2.70 -18.69 -9.06
N PRO A 52 3.27 -18.85 -7.86
CA PRO A 52 4.12 -20.00 -7.57
C PRO A 52 3.31 -21.29 -7.54
N LEU A 53 3.90 -22.39 -7.99
CA LEU A 53 3.38 -23.73 -7.72
C LEU A 53 3.92 -24.21 -6.39
N ARG A 54 3.04 -24.77 -5.55
CA ARG A 54 3.41 -25.15 -4.18
C ARG A 54 4.03 -26.54 -4.12
N TYR A 55 3.17 -27.55 -4.09
CA TYR A 55 3.52 -28.97 -4.06
C TYR A 55 2.42 -29.74 -4.78
N GLY A 56 2.65 -30.99 -5.11
CA GLY A 56 1.61 -31.87 -5.61
C GLY A 56 0.94 -32.61 -4.45
N LEU A 57 -0.36 -32.81 -4.53
CA LEU A 57 -1.08 -33.78 -3.73
C LEU A 57 -1.55 -34.90 -4.66
N TYR A 58 -1.51 -36.14 -4.20
CA TYR A 58 -2.00 -37.27 -4.99
C TYR A 58 -2.74 -38.33 -4.20
N ASN A 59 -3.64 -39.03 -4.88
CA ASN A 59 -4.37 -40.17 -4.34
C ASN A 59 -3.52 -41.46 -4.46
N PRO A 60 -2.97 -41.98 -3.34
CA PRO A 60 -2.09 -43.15 -3.38
C PRO A 60 -2.80 -44.44 -3.83
N SER A 61 -4.13 -44.50 -3.72
CA SER A 61 -4.93 -45.67 -4.14
C SER A 61 -5.16 -45.73 -5.65
N ARG A 62 -4.92 -44.63 -6.37
CA ARG A 62 -5.18 -44.49 -7.81
C ARG A 62 -3.90 -44.30 -8.62
N TRP A 63 -2.93 -43.62 -8.04
CA TRP A 63 -1.66 -43.36 -8.68
C TRP A 63 -0.52 -43.50 -7.68
N THR A 64 0.48 -44.30 -8.06
CA THR A 64 1.75 -44.39 -7.34
C THR A 64 2.79 -43.62 -8.16
N PRO A 65 3.21 -42.41 -7.72
CA PRO A 65 4.24 -41.66 -8.41
C PRO A 65 5.56 -42.44 -8.45
N PRO A 66 6.32 -42.37 -9.55
CA PRO A 66 7.72 -42.80 -9.54
C PRO A 66 8.55 -41.77 -8.77
N LEU A 67 8.44 -41.73 -7.43
CA LEU A 67 8.96 -40.65 -6.57
C LEU A 67 10.45 -40.34 -6.80
N LEU A 68 11.27 -41.35 -7.09
CA LEU A 68 12.71 -41.18 -7.37
C LEU A 68 12.99 -40.46 -8.70
N ALA A 69 12.00 -40.36 -9.60
CA ALA A 69 12.10 -39.73 -10.90
C ALA A 69 11.43 -38.35 -10.97
N LEU A 70 10.78 -37.90 -9.88
CA LEU A 70 10.10 -36.61 -9.82
C LEU A 70 10.96 -35.58 -9.07
N SER A 71 11.21 -34.44 -9.70
CA SER A 71 11.90 -33.31 -9.05
C SER A 71 10.97 -32.50 -8.15
N PHE A 72 9.69 -32.35 -8.51
CA PHE A 72 8.70 -31.61 -7.75
C PHE A 72 8.13 -32.45 -6.59
N PRO A 73 7.93 -31.88 -5.39
CA PRO A 73 7.44 -32.64 -4.24
C PRO A 73 5.97 -33.03 -4.42
N PHE A 74 5.65 -34.31 -4.21
CA PHE A 74 4.30 -34.84 -4.17
C PHE A 74 4.01 -35.49 -2.81
N VAL A 75 2.87 -35.14 -2.21
CA VAL A 75 2.44 -35.64 -0.90
C VAL A 75 1.20 -36.52 -1.07
N PRO A 76 1.16 -37.73 -0.50
CA PRO A 76 -0.01 -38.58 -0.54
C PRO A 76 -1.15 -37.95 0.26
N MET A 77 -2.33 -37.88 -0.35
CA MET A 77 -3.54 -37.40 0.30
C MET A 77 -4.01 -38.41 1.36
N THR A 78 -4.43 -37.92 2.52
CA THR A 78 -5.16 -38.72 3.53
C THR A 78 -6.64 -38.34 3.57
N ASN A 79 -7.46 -39.14 4.25
CA ASN A 79 -8.88 -38.82 4.49
C ASN A 79 -9.06 -37.65 5.48
N GLU A 80 -7.99 -37.18 6.12
CA GLU A 80 -8.01 -36.09 7.10
C GLU A 80 -7.62 -34.75 6.48
N MET A 81 -7.17 -34.74 5.22
CA MET A 81 -6.77 -33.53 4.52
C MET A 81 -8.01 -32.84 3.90
N ALA A 82 -8.24 -31.58 4.29
CA ALA A 82 -9.30 -30.72 3.76
C ALA A 82 -8.72 -29.37 3.33
N TRP A 83 -9.22 -28.77 2.25
CA TRP A 83 -8.78 -27.44 1.85
C TRP A 83 -9.84 -26.43 2.24
N GLU A 84 -9.59 -25.66 3.29
CA GLU A 84 -10.62 -24.77 3.85
C GLU A 84 -11.07 -23.71 2.83
N GLU A 85 -12.30 -23.86 2.31
CA GLU A 85 -12.92 -22.93 1.36
C GLU A 85 -13.87 -21.94 2.06
N ASN A 86 -14.10 -22.05 3.38
CA ASN A 86 -14.98 -21.13 4.08
C ASN A 86 -14.25 -19.81 4.42
N PRO A 87 -14.66 -18.67 3.83
CA PRO A 87 -14.01 -17.38 4.05
C PRO A 87 -14.17 -16.83 5.47
N GLU A 88 -15.12 -17.35 6.25
CA GLU A 88 -15.34 -16.95 7.65
C GLU A 88 -14.38 -17.66 8.63
N ARG A 89 -13.58 -18.62 8.14
CA ARG A 89 -12.62 -19.37 8.97
C ARG A 89 -11.24 -18.72 8.90
N ALA A 90 -10.55 -18.66 10.04
CA ALA A 90 -9.18 -18.14 10.13
C ALA A 90 -8.15 -18.94 9.28
N THR A 91 -8.51 -20.17 8.91
CA THR A 91 -7.72 -21.08 8.07
C THR A 91 -8.12 -21.03 6.60
N TYR A 92 -8.93 -20.07 6.17
CA TYR A 92 -9.38 -19.94 4.78
C TYR A 92 -8.23 -20.06 3.77
N ASN A 93 -8.51 -20.75 2.66
CA ASN A 93 -7.61 -21.06 1.57
C ASN A 93 -6.31 -21.75 1.99
N ARG A 94 -6.37 -22.65 2.98
CA ARG A 94 -5.24 -23.46 3.43
C ARG A 94 -5.60 -24.93 3.50
N LEU A 95 -4.60 -25.77 3.26
CA LEU A 95 -4.68 -27.19 3.59
C LEU A 95 -4.71 -27.34 5.12
N THR A 96 -5.73 -28.02 5.63
CA THR A 96 -5.93 -28.31 7.05
C THR A 96 -6.00 -29.81 7.27
N ILE A 97 -5.70 -30.24 8.49
CA ILE A 97 -5.85 -31.63 8.94
C ILE A 97 -7.02 -31.66 9.92
N THR A 98 -8.12 -32.31 9.55
CA THR A 98 -9.32 -32.42 10.37
C THR A 98 -9.39 -33.77 11.06
N SER A 99 -9.19 -33.76 12.39
CA SER A 99 -9.35 -34.95 13.22
C SER A 99 -10.79 -35.45 13.15
N GLY A 100 -11.01 -36.64 12.59
CA GLY A 100 -12.34 -37.20 12.30
C GLY A 100 -12.69 -37.28 10.81
N GLY A 101 -11.80 -36.80 9.93
CA GLY A 101 -11.95 -36.84 8.47
C GLY A 101 -12.33 -35.49 7.87
N ALA A 102 -12.05 -35.31 6.58
CA ALA A 102 -12.45 -34.13 5.82
C ALA A 102 -13.99 -34.09 5.64
N PRO A 103 -14.63 -32.91 5.68
CA PRO A 103 -16.05 -32.78 5.35
C PRO A 103 -16.36 -33.29 3.95
N ALA A 104 -17.53 -33.92 3.76
CA ALA A 104 -17.95 -34.48 2.47
C ALA A 104 -18.14 -33.43 1.35
N SER A 105 -18.17 -32.15 1.70
CA SER A 105 -18.35 -31.01 0.79
C SER A 105 -17.05 -30.53 0.14
N GLU A 106 -15.90 -30.95 0.64
CA GLU A 106 -14.58 -30.46 0.24
C GLU A 106 -14.23 -30.80 -1.22
N ARG A 107 -13.41 -29.97 -1.88
CA ARG A 107 -12.95 -30.25 -3.27
C ARG A 107 -11.89 -31.34 -3.38
N ILE A 108 -11.11 -31.55 -2.32
CA ILE A 108 -10.18 -32.68 -2.21
C ILE A 108 -10.93 -33.93 -1.71
N ASP A 109 -12.19 -33.77 -1.24
CA ASP A 109 -13.00 -34.92 -0.87
C ASP A 109 -13.46 -35.73 -2.09
N ARG A 110 -13.30 -37.03 -1.89
CA ARG A 110 -13.13 -38.11 -2.84
C ARG A 110 -14.46 -38.67 -3.32
N ALA A 111 -15.53 -38.47 -2.53
CA ALA A 111 -16.87 -38.99 -2.86
C ALA A 111 -17.59 -38.14 -3.92
N ARG A 112 -17.26 -36.84 -4.03
CA ARG A 112 -18.01 -35.89 -4.86
C ARG A 112 -17.34 -35.58 -6.20
N THR A 113 -16.01 -35.57 -6.23
CA THR A 113 -15.26 -34.96 -7.34
C THR A 113 -14.77 -35.97 -8.38
N GLY A 114 -14.93 -37.27 -8.13
CA GLY A 114 -14.48 -38.33 -9.03
C GLY A 114 -12.95 -38.32 -9.23
N PRO A 115 -12.42 -38.90 -10.32
CA PRO A 115 -10.98 -38.99 -10.54
C PRO A 115 -10.31 -37.64 -10.84
N PHE A 116 -11.08 -36.55 -10.96
CA PHE A 116 -10.56 -35.27 -11.44
C PHE A 116 -9.55 -34.61 -10.51
N PHE A 117 -9.58 -34.98 -9.22
CA PHE A 117 -8.71 -34.45 -8.16
C PHE A 117 -7.77 -35.53 -7.61
N ASP A 118 -7.57 -36.65 -8.32
CA ASP A 118 -6.61 -37.69 -7.91
C ASP A 118 -5.16 -37.18 -7.93
N ILE A 119 -4.87 -36.15 -8.71
CA ILE A 119 -3.63 -35.38 -8.68
C ILE A 119 -4.01 -33.90 -8.71
N VAL A 120 -3.57 -33.13 -7.72
CA VAL A 120 -3.74 -31.68 -7.71
C VAL A 120 -2.43 -30.98 -7.41
N VAL A 121 -2.21 -29.85 -8.07
CA VAL A 121 -1.06 -28.98 -7.78
C VAL A 121 -1.60 -27.60 -7.41
N PRO A 122 -1.49 -27.16 -6.15
CA PRO A 122 -1.97 -25.85 -5.77
C PRO A 122 -1.21 -24.72 -6.45
N ILE A 123 -1.98 -23.81 -7.03
CA ILE A 123 -1.53 -22.54 -7.56
C ILE A 123 -1.56 -21.56 -6.40
N GLY A 124 -0.43 -20.89 -6.13
CA GLY A 124 -0.26 -19.97 -5.00
C GLY A 124 -0.98 -18.63 -5.17
N TYR A 125 -2.29 -18.69 -5.48
CA TYR A 125 -3.18 -17.56 -5.53
C TYR A 125 -3.92 -17.44 -4.18
N ASN A 126 -3.91 -16.24 -3.60
CA ASN A 126 -4.58 -15.92 -2.33
C ASN A 126 -4.16 -16.79 -1.13
N ASP A 127 -2.93 -17.33 -1.10
CA ASP A 127 -2.48 -18.30 -0.08
C ASP A 127 -1.39 -17.78 0.87
N ALA A 128 -0.56 -16.82 0.42
CA ALA A 128 0.49 -16.21 1.25
C ALA A 128 -0.09 -15.16 2.22
N ASN A 129 -0.86 -14.21 1.68
CA ASN A 129 -1.64 -13.23 2.43
C ASN A 129 -3.11 -13.47 2.08
N VAL A 130 -3.75 -14.35 2.84
CA VAL A 130 -5.13 -14.77 2.57
C VAL A 130 -6.10 -13.62 2.83
N GLU A 131 -6.82 -13.20 1.80
CA GLU A 131 -7.97 -12.31 1.89
C GLU A 131 -9.26 -13.13 1.78
N PRO A 132 -10.17 -13.09 2.78
CA PRO A 132 -11.49 -13.73 2.70
C PRO A 132 -12.26 -13.36 1.43
N HIS A 133 -13.05 -14.30 0.90
CA HIS A 133 -13.93 -14.12 -0.26
C HIS A 133 -13.23 -13.84 -1.61
N ARG A 134 -11.90 -13.88 -1.67
CA ARG A 134 -11.11 -13.62 -2.90
C ARG A 134 -10.91 -14.84 -3.79
N GLY A 135 -11.50 -15.98 -3.43
CA GLY A 135 -11.35 -17.25 -4.14
C GLY A 135 -10.33 -18.15 -3.46
N SER A 136 -10.62 -19.44 -3.45
CA SER A 136 -9.83 -20.48 -2.79
C SER A 136 -9.73 -21.73 -3.65
N ALA A 137 -8.86 -22.65 -3.23
CA ALA A 137 -8.71 -23.97 -3.82
C ALA A 137 -8.50 -23.93 -5.35
N ILE A 138 -7.62 -23.02 -5.81
CA ILE A 138 -7.26 -22.87 -7.22
C ILE A 138 -6.08 -23.79 -7.52
N PHE A 139 -6.34 -24.85 -8.27
CA PHE A 139 -5.38 -25.92 -8.53
C PHE A 139 -5.12 -26.11 -10.02
N ILE A 140 -4.07 -26.87 -10.33
CA ILE A 140 -3.97 -27.64 -11.58
C ILE A 140 -4.50 -29.05 -11.31
N HIS A 141 -5.43 -29.54 -12.12
CA HIS A 141 -6.00 -30.89 -11.96
C HIS A 141 -6.48 -31.50 -13.29
N VAL A 142 -7.07 -32.70 -13.25
CA VAL A 142 -7.57 -33.38 -14.45
C VAL A 142 -8.88 -32.72 -14.93
N ALA A 143 -8.96 -32.39 -16.21
CA ALA A 143 -10.14 -31.84 -16.85
C ALA A 143 -11.23 -32.90 -17.05
N ARG A 144 -12.48 -32.46 -17.14
CA ARG A 144 -13.59 -33.31 -17.59
C ARG A 144 -13.34 -33.75 -19.05
N PRO A 145 -13.79 -34.94 -19.48
CA PRO A 145 -13.58 -35.43 -20.84
C PRO A 145 -14.03 -34.44 -21.93
N GLU A 146 -15.12 -33.71 -21.67
CA GLU A 146 -15.71 -32.71 -22.58
C GLU A 146 -14.93 -31.39 -22.59
N MET A 147 -13.88 -31.25 -21.76
CA MET A 147 -13.09 -30.02 -21.60
C MET A 147 -13.98 -28.80 -21.28
N THR A 148 -14.93 -28.98 -20.37
CA THR A 148 -15.78 -27.88 -19.86
C THR A 148 -15.02 -27.06 -18.81
N GLY A 149 -15.36 -25.77 -18.73
CA GLY A 149 -14.70 -24.83 -17.82
C GLY A 149 -14.88 -25.18 -16.33
N THR A 150 -13.87 -24.82 -15.54
CA THR A 150 -13.78 -25.13 -14.11
C THR A 150 -14.51 -24.09 -13.25
N ALA A 151 -14.42 -24.21 -11.92
CA ALA A 151 -14.84 -23.14 -11.01
C ALA A 151 -13.80 -22.01 -10.83
N GLY A 152 -12.62 -22.14 -11.46
CA GLY A 152 -11.51 -21.19 -11.37
C GLY A 152 -10.12 -21.84 -11.43
N CYS A 153 -10.05 -23.17 -11.34
CA CYS A 153 -8.83 -23.96 -11.55
C CYS A 153 -8.35 -23.94 -13.01
N VAL A 154 -7.09 -24.34 -13.21
CA VAL A 154 -6.56 -24.76 -14.50
C VAL A 154 -6.70 -26.28 -14.59
N ALA A 155 -7.21 -26.82 -15.69
CA ALA A 155 -7.28 -28.27 -15.86
C ALA A 155 -6.79 -28.70 -17.24
N VAL A 156 -6.15 -29.86 -17.29
CA VAL A 156 -5.63 -30.49 -18.51
C VAL A 156 -6.13 -31.92 -18.60
N ARG A 157 -6.08 -32.56 -19.78
CA ARG A 157 -6.47 -33.97 -19.91
C ARG A 157 -5.60 -34.85 -19.01
N GLU A 158 -6.15 -35.96 -18.54
CA GLU A 158 -5.46 -36.87 -17.60
C GLU A 158 -4.07 -37.30 -18.11
N ILE A 159 -3.99 -37.72 -19.38
CA ILE A 159 -2.72 -38.10 -20.02
C ILE A 159 -1.70 -36.95 -20.05
N ASP A 160 -2.18 -35.72 -20.20
CA ASP A 160 -1.37 -34.52 -20.23
C ASP A 160 -0.97 -34.11 -18.81
N LEU A 161 -1.78 -34.36 -17.79
CA LEU A 161 -1.45 -34.13 -16.38
C LEU A 161 -0.30 -35.05 -15.94
N HIS A 162 -0.34 -36.33 -16.30
CA HIS A 162 0.77 -37.24 -15.98
C HIS A 162 2.10 -36.82 -16.62
N ARG A 163 2.04 -36.26 -17.83
CA ARG A 163 3.21 -35.67 -18.50
C ARG A 163 3.63 -34.33 -17.88
N LEU A 164 2.67 -33.54 -17.43
CA LEU A 164 2.93 -32.29 -16.71
C LEU A 164 3.74 -32.57 -15.45
N VAL A 165 3.31 -33.55 -14.65
CA VAL A 165 3.94 -33.91 -13.38
C VAL A 165 5.44 -34.24 -13.54
N SER A 166 5.83 -34.96 -14.59
CA SER A 166 7.25 -35.28 -14.84
C SER A 166 8.09 -34.07 -15.28
N LYS A 167 7.45 -32.98 -15.68
CA LYS A 167 8.10 -31.72 -16.07
C LYS A 167 8.15 -30.68 -14.94
N LEU A 168 7.48 -30.93 -13.81
CA LEU A 168 7.49 -29.98 -12.70
C LEU A 168 8.81 -30.03 -11.93
N ALA A 169 9.25 -28.87 -11.46
CA ALA A 169 10.41 -28.69 -10.60
C ALA A 169 10.14 -27.64 -9.50
N PRO A 170 10.80 -27.73 -8.33
CA PRO A 170 10.64 -26.75 -7.25
C PRO A 170 10.95 -25.33 -7.74
N GLY A 171 10.17 -24.35 -7.27
CA GLY A 171 10.32 -22.94 -7.65
C GLY A 171 9.67 -22.56 -8.99
N MET A 172 9.05 -23.51 -9.71
CA MET A 172 8.29 -23.18 -10.90
C MET A 172 7.09 -22.28 -10.59
N VAL A 173 6.85 -21.32 -11.48
CA VAL A 173 5.67 -20.46 -11.49
C VAL A 173 4.77 -20.80 -12.68
N ILE A 174 3.47 -20.54 -12.52
CA ILE A 174 2.48 -20.51 -13.58
C ILE A 174 2.15 -19.06 -13.91
N ASP A 175 2.43 -18.68 -15.14
CA ASP A 175 2.03 -17.40 -15.73
C ASP A 175 0.69 -17.63 -16.45
N ILE A 176 -0.38 -17.07 -15.90
CA ILE A 176 -1.73 -17.11 -16.45
C ILE A 176 -2.01 -15.78 -17.12
N ASP A 177 -1.88 -15.76 -18.45
CA ASP A 177 -2.17 -14.62 -19.34
C ASP A 177 -1.61 -13.27 -18.86
N TYR A 178 -0.42 -13.29 -18.24
CA TYR A 178 0.23 -12.07 -17.79
C TYR A 178 0.71 -11.24 -18.98
N ASP A 179 0.42 -9.94 -18.96
CA ASP A 179 0.79 -8.98 -20.00
C ASP A 179 2.18 -8.38 -19.71
N GLU A 180 3.20 -8.95 -20.34
CA GLU A 180 4.60 -8.51 -20.21
C GLU A 180 4.80 -7.04 -20.68
N ALA A 181 4.02 -6.53 -21.65
CA ALA A 181 4.21 -5.18 -22.20
C ALA A 181 3.69 -4.07 -21.26
N LEU A 182 2.56 -4.32 -20.59
CA LEU A 182 2.05 -3.42 -19.55
C LEU A 182 3.00 -3.36 -18.34
N ASP A 183 3.54 -4.51 -17.94
CA ASP A 183 4.53 -4.62 -16.88
C ASP A 183 5.85 -3.91 -17.23
N GLU A 184 6.32 -4.04 -18.47
CA GLU A 184 7.52 -3.36 -18.96
C GLU A 184 7.39 -1.83 -18.90
N GLN A 185 6.23 -1.27 -19.29
CA GLN A 185 5.97 0.17 -19.16
C GLN A 185 5.98 0.64 -17.69
N LEU A 186 5.49 -0.18 -16.76
CA LEU A 186 5.41 0.18 -15.35
C LEU A 186 6.74 0.02 -14.59
N ARG A 187 7.68 -0.82 -15.08
CA ARG A 187 8.99 -1.09 -14.44
C ARG A 187 10.14 -0.16 -14.85
N GLN A 188 9.96 0.76 -15.81
CA GLN A 188 11.05 1.57 -16.37
C GLN A 188 11.81 2.46 -15.36
N THR A 189 11.29 2.65 -14.15
CA THR A 189 11.86 3.58 -13.16
C THR A 189 12.83 2.92 -12.17
N GLY A 190 13.08 1.61 -12.28
CA GLY A 190 14.02 0.90 -11.40
C GLY A 190 13.44 0.51 -10.04
N PRO A 191 14.25 -0.08 -9.15
CA PRO A 191 13.79 -0.60 -7.86
C PRO A 191 13.58 0.50 -6.81
N ILE A 192 12.75 0.23 -5.80
CA ILE A 192 12.73 1.00 -4.55
C ILE A 192 13.93 0.56 -3.71
N GLU A 193 14.84 1.49 -3.41
CA GLU A 193 15.99 1.24 -2.54
C GLU A 193 15.56 1.21 -1.07
N ILE A 194 15.92 0.13 -0.37
CA ILE A 194 15.58 -0.07 1.04
C ILE A 194 16.86 -0.40 1.82
N TYR A 195 17.11 0.35 2.89
CA TYR A 195 18.24 0.11 3.79
C TYR A 195 17.71 -0.26 5.17
N GLN A 196 18.02 -1.48 5.64
CA GLN A 196 17.58 -1.97 6.94
C GLN A 196 18.74 -2.19 7.90
N PHE A 197 18.60 -1.64 9.11
CA PHE A 197 19.52 -1.85 10.21
C PHE A 197 18.76 -2.48 11.37
N ARG A 198 19.18 -3.68 11.79
CA ARG A 198 18.56 -4.44 12.89
C ARG A 198 19.51 -4.47 14.08
N GLY A 199 19.04 -3.95 15.21
CA GLY A 199 19.73 -4.14 16.48
C GLY A 199 19.55 -5.56 16.99
N LEU A 200 20.54 -6.11 17.68
CA LEU A 200 20.46 -7.47 18.25
C LEU A 200 19.49 -7.56 19.44
N ARG A 201 19.13 -6.42 20.03
CA ARG A 201 18.17 -6.33 21.13
C ARG A 201 16.78 -6.00 20.59
N PRO A 202 15.70 -6.53 21.19
CA PRO A 202 14.34 -6.11 20.89
C PRO A 202 14.16 -4.60 21.11
N GLY A 203 13.35 -3.97 20.27
CA GLY A 203 13.07 -2.55 20.30
C GLY A 203 12.03 -2.15 19.25
N PRO A 204 11.65 -0.87 19.20
CA PRO A 204 10.67 -0.39 18.24
C PRO A 204 11.16 -0.53 16.79
N ARG A 205 10.21 -0.52 15.86
CA ARG A 205 10.46 -0.59 14.42
C ARG A 205 10.11 0.77 13.79
N LEU A 206 11.12 1.52 13.35
CA LEU A 206 10.97 2.84 12.72
C LEU A 206 11.09 2.73 11.19
N LEU A 207 10.11 3.27 10.48
CA LEU A 207 10.17 3.50 9.03
C LEU A 207 10.42 4.99 8.78
N VAL A 208 11.42 5.30 7.94
CA VAL A 208 11.74 6.67 7.52
C VAL A 208 11.62 6.76 6.00
N LEU A 209 10.74 7.62 5.52
CA LEU A 209 10.45 7.81 4.10
C LEU A 209 10.96 9.17 3.62
N GLY A 210 11.48 9.18 2.39
CA GLY A 210 11.83 10.38 1.63
C GLY A 210 11.29 10.31 0.22
N ALA A 211 11.08 11.48 -0.38
CA ALA A 211 10.55 11.64 -1.74
C ALA A 211 9.31 10.76 -2.03
N VAL A 212 8.31 10.85 -1.16
CA VAL A 212 6.93 10.46 -1.49
C VAL A 212 6.43 11.33 -2.65
N HIS A 213 6.79 12.62 -2.63
CA HIS A 213 6.76 13.51 -3.78
C HIS A 213 8.16 13.68 -4.37
N GLY A 214 8.28 13.70 -5.70
CA GLY A 214 9.56 13.63 -6.39
C GLY A 214 10.43 14.89 -6.31
N ASN A 215 9.81 16.05 -6.17
CA ASN A 215 10.48 17.35 -6.10
C ASN A 215 10.97 17.71 -4.68
N GLU A 216 10.88 16.80 -3.72
CA GLU A 216 11.19 17.03 -2.31
C GLU A 216 12.51 16.32 -1.91
N ILE A 217 13.64 16.92 -2.30
CA ILE A 217 14.97 16.28 -2.23
C ILE A 217 15.58 16.19 -0.82
N CYS A 218 15.07 16.96 0.15
CA CYS A 218 15.68 17.03 1.49
C CYS A 218 15.62 15.70 2.26
N GLY A 219 14.55 14.92 2.10
CA GLY A 219 14.40 13.57 2.66
C GLY A 219 15.43 12.60 2.11
N PRO A 220 15.51 12.38 0.78
CA PRO A 220 16.53 11.53 0.16
C PRO A 220 17.96 11.85 0.60
N GLU A 221 18.35 13.13 0.63
CA GLU A 221 19.70 13.54 1.03
C GLU A 221 19.98 13.24 2.51
N ALA A 222 19.04 13.59 3.40
CA ALA A 222 19.16 13.33 4.82
C ALA A 222 19.24 11.82 5.13
N ILE A 223 18.39 11.03 4.48
CA ILE A 223 18.37 9.57 4.64
C ILE A 223 19.70 8.98 4.18
N ARG A 224 20.19 9.32 2.98
CA ARG A 224 21.47 8.80 2.47
C ARG A 224 22.64 9.14 3.39
N LYS A 225 22.66 10.34 3.96
CA LYS A 225 23.66 10.74 4.95
C LYS A 225 23.63 9.83 6.19
N ILE A 226 22.45 9.59 6.75
CA ILE A 226 22.30 8.73 7.94
C ILE A 226 22.64 7.27 7.62
N VAL A 227 22.22 6.76 6.46
CA VAL A 227 22.59 5.42 5.98
C VAL A 227 24.11 5.29 5.85
N SER A 228 24.81 6.28 5.29
CA SER A 228 26.27 6.29 5.19
C SER A 228 26.95 6.24 6.56
N GLU A 229 26.42 6.95 7.55
CA GLU A 229 26.93 6.91 8.92
C GLU A 229 26.69 5.58 9.62
N CYS A 230 25.53 4.96 9.40
CA CYS A 230 25.23 3.62 9.91
C CYS A 230 26.15 2.57 9.30
N SER A 231 26.26 2.53 7.96
CA SER A 231 27.15 1.60 7.25
C SER A 231 28.62 1.83 7.58
N GLY A 232 29.02 3.08 7.84
CA GLY A 232 30.36 3.46 8.28
C GLY A 232 30.62 3.32 9.78
N SER A 233 29.69 2.71 10.55
CA SER A 233 29.79 2.52 12.01
C SER A 233 29.94 3.81 12.84
N LYS A 234 29.59 4.98 12.28
CA LYS A 234 29.55 6.27 13.00
C LYS A 234 28.26 6.42 13.81
N LEU A 235 27.19 5.75 13.41
CA LEU A 235 25.90 5.72 14.09
C LEU A 235 25.45 4.27 14.23
N LYS A 236 25.29 3.78 15.46
CA LYS A 236 24.98 2.37 15.70
C LYS A 236 23.53 2.18 16.14
N ILE A 237 22.80 1.33 15.40
CA ILE A 237 21.46 0.89 15.81
C ILE A 237 21.60 -0.20 16.87
N GLU A 238 21.23 0.14 18.10
CA GLU A 238 21.46 -0.61 19.33
C GLU A 238 20.36 -1.64 19.64
N ARG A 239 19.15 -1.41 19.13
CA ARG A 239 17.95 -2.24 19.32
C ARG A 239 16.94 -2.01 18.20
N GLY A 240 15.96 -2.90 18.09
CA GLY A 240 14.83 -2.73 17.18
C GLY A 240 15.21 -2.80 15.70
N LEU A 241 14.39 -2.18 14.85
CA LEU A 241 14.58 -2.12 13.40
C LEU A 241 14.46 -0.67 12.94
N VAL A 242 15.36 -0.26 12.05
CA VAL A 242 15.22 0.97 11.28
C VAL A 242 15.23 0.62 9.81
N THR A 243 14.18 1.01 9.09
CA THR A 243 14.09 0.92 7.65
C THR A 243 14.09 2.31 7.05
N PHE A 244 15.01 2.55 6.13
CA PHE A 244 15.11 3.78 5.37
C PHE A 244 14.73 3.54 3.92
N VAL A 245 13.85 4.40 3.38
CA VAL A 245 13.50 4.43 1.96
C VAL A 245 13.79 5.84 1.45
N PRO A 246 14.98 6.09 0.85
CA PRO A 246 15.36 7.44 0.43
C PRO A 246 14.43 8.04 -0.61
N ILE A 247 13.99 7.22 -1.57
CA ILE A 247 13.08 7.63 -2.64
C ILE A 247 11.93 6.62 -2.71
N VAL A 248 10.74 7.06 -2.31
CA VAL A 248 9.52 6.27 -2.39
C VAL A 248 8.97 6.27 -3.81
N ASN A 249 8.76 7.45 -4.40
CA ASN A 249 8.19 7.58 -5.74
C ASN A 249 9.27 7.92 -6.77
N MET A 250 9.94 6.88 -7.29
CA MET A 250 11.05 7.07 -8.24
C MET A 250 10.59 7.72 -9.56
N LYS A 251 9.36 7.44 -10.02
CA LYS A 251 8.81 8.09 -11.23
C LYS A 251 8.70 9.60 -11.04
N ALA A 252 8.09 10.05 -9.95
CA ALA A 252 8.00 11.48 -9.63
C ALA A 252 9.40 12.09 -9.46
N PHE A 253 10.30 11.38 -8.77
CA PHE A 253 11.66 11.86 -8.49
C PHE A 253 12.47 12.08 -9.77
N LEU A 254 12.45 11.14 -10.72
CA LEU A 254 13.13 11.27 -12.01
C LEU A 254 12.57 12.41 -12.87
N LYS A 255 11.28 12.71 -12.74
CA LYS A 255 10.66 13.87 -13.39
C LYS A 255 11.02 15.19 -12.71
N GLY A 256 11.46 15.17 -11.46
CA GLY A 256 11.60 16.39 -10.64
C GLY A 256 10.24 17.04 -10.34
N GLU A 257 9.16 16.27 -10.39
CA GLU A 257 7.78 16.73 -10.21
C GLU A 257 7.22 16.23 -8.87
N ARG A 258 6.12 16.85 -8.42
CA ARG A 258 5.44 16.41 -7.19
C ARG A 258 4.90 14.98 -7.31
N GLU A 259 4.43 14.59 -8.49
CA GLU A 259 3.65 13.37 -8.73
C GLU A 259 4.18 12.60 -9.94
N GLY A 260 3.97 11.28 -9.97
CA GLY A 260 4.29 10.43 -11.13
C GLY A 260 3.10 10.36 -12.07
N ASP A 261 2.15 9.47 -11.81
CA ASP A 261 0.84 9.43 -12.49
C ASP A 261 -0.30 10.06 -11.67
N ARG A 262 -0.16 10.03 -10.34
CA ARG A 262 -1.10 10.65 -9.39
C ARG A 262 -0.41 11.04 -8.10
N ASN A 263 -1.10 11.80 -7.26
CA ASN A 263 -0.65 12.07 -5.91
C ASN A 263 -0.73 10.81 -5.03
N LEU A 264 0.42 10.19 -4.74
CA LEU A 264 0.51 9.03 -3.85
C LEU A 264 0.03 9.37 -2.43
N ASN A 265 0.37 10.55 -1.91
CA ASN A 265 0.08 10.98 -0.54
C ASN A 265 -1.33 11.59 -0.35
N ARG A 266 -2.21 11.45 -1.34
CA ARG A 266 -3.63 11.82 -1.27
C ARG A 266 -4.56 10.65 -1.60
N ASP A 267 -4.04 9.55 -2.11
CA ASP A 267 -4.78 8.33 -2.45
C ASP A 267 -3.87 7.12 -2.14
N LEU A 268 -3.33 7.07 -0.92
CA LEU A 268 -2.53 5.93 -0.49
C LEU A 268 -3.47 4.79 -0.13
N ARG A 269 -3.45 3.77 -0.97
CA ARG A 269 -4.22 2.54 -0.78
C ARG A 269 -3.51 1.39 -1.45
N GLU A 270 -3.70 0.21 -0.89
CA GLU A 270 -3.35 -1.00 -1.59
C GLU A 270 -4.39 -1.29 -2.66
N VAL A 271 -3.90 -1.62 -3.84
CA VAL A 271 -4.77 -2.04 -4.94
C VAL A 271 -4.32 -3.38 -5.44
N THR A 272 -5.27 -4.27 -5.65
CA THR A 272 -4.91 -5.62 -6.07
C THR A 272 -4.53 -5.70 -7.56
N ILE A 273 -4.99 -4.74 -8.40
CA ILE A 273 -4.41 -4.50 -9.75
C ILE A 273 -3.82 -3.10 -9.74
N PRO A 274 -2.49 -2.98 -9.84
CA PRO A 274 -1.86 -1.72 -10.15
C PRO A 274 -2.20 -1.29 -11.58
N THR A 275 -2.77 -0.11 -11.76
CA THR A 275 -3.01 0.51 -13.07
C THR A 275 -2.16 1.75 -13.29
N GLN A 276 -1.66 2.34 -12.20
CA GLN A 276 -0.75 3.48 -12.20
C GLN A 276 0.56 3.11 -11.49
N TYR A 277 1.64 3.85 -11.76
CA TYR A 277 2.91 3.59 -11.08
C TYR A 277 2.80 3.67 -9.55
N GLU A 278 2.07 4.67 -9.05
CA GLU A 278 1.83 4.86 -7.60
C GLU A 278 1.14 3.68 -6.93
N ASP A 279 0.39 2.86 -7.67
CA ASP A 279 -0.24 1.66 -7.13
C ASP A 279 0.79 0.59 -6.78
N LEU A 280 1.82 0.43 -7.64
CA LEU A 280 2.94 -0.48 -7.38
C LEU A 280 3.73 -0.01 -6.16
N VAL A 281 4.00 1.29 -6.07
CA VAL A 281 4.68 1.91 -4.94
C VAL A 281 3.86 1.73 -3.66
N ALA A 282 2.57 2.06 -3.70
CA ALA A 282 1.66 1.95 -2.56
C ALA A 282 1.64 0.54 -1.97
N ASN A 283 1.53 -0.49 -2.82
CA ASN A 283 1.54 -1.88 -2.37
C ASN A 283 2.83 -2.26 -1.61
N GLN A 284 3.98 -1.71 -2.00
CA GLN A 284 5.25 -1.95 -1.29
C GLN A 284 5.34 -1.16 0.02
N ILE A 285 4.97 0.13 0.00
CA ILE A 285 5.06 1.01 1.17
C ILE A 285 4.06 0.59 2.25
N CYS A 286 2.81 0.26 1.89
CA CYS A 286 1.78 -0.19 2.82
C CYS A 286 2.17 -1.49 3.53
N ALA A 287 2.79 -2.43 2.80
CA ALA A 287 3.35 -3.64 3.40
C ALA A 287 4.43 -3.31 4.43
N MET A 288 5.35 -2.41 4.10
CA MET A 288 6.35 -1.94 5.06
C MET A 288 5.69 -1.25 6.27
N MET A 289 4.66 -0.41 6.11
CA MET A 289 4.00 0.24 7.24
C MET A 289 3.42 -0.76 8.25
N ARG A 290 2.80 -1.86 7.79
CA ARG A 290 2.33 -2.94 8.68
C ARG A 290 3.45 -3.62 9.46
N ASP A 291 4.65 -3.64 8.89
CA ASP A 291 5.84 -4.23 9.50
C ASP A 291 6.60 -3.24 10.42
N HIS A 292 6.06 -2.05 10.67
CA HIS A 292 6.68 -1.04 11.54
C HIS A 292 5.70 -0.53 12.61
N ASP A 293 6.25 0.10 13.64
CA ASP A 293 5.47 0.66 14.76
C ASP A 293 5.36 2.18 14.65
N VAL A 294 6.37 2.81 14.05
CA VAL A 294 6.50 4.27 13.93
C VAL A 294 6.87 4.68 12.52
N LEU A 295 6.22 5.71 11.98
CA LEU A 295 6.58 6.36 10.71
C LEU A 295 7.12 7.77 10.94
N LEU A 296 8.22 8.09 10.28
CA LEU A 296 8.66 9.46 10.02
C LEU A 296 8.67 9.68 8.49
N ASP A 297 7.71 10.44 7.99
CA ASP A 297 7.65 10.81 6.58
C ASP A 297 8.18 12.23 6.37
N ILE A 298 9.22 12.38 5.55
CA ILE A 298 9.96 13.64 5.42
C ILE A 298 9.56 14.34 4.13
N HIS A 299 9.00 15.53 4.29
CA HIS A 299 8.50 16.39 3.22
C HIS A 299 9.14 17.79 3.28
N SER A 300 8.90 18.54 2.22
CA SER A 300 9.08 19.99 2.14
C SER A 300 7.92 20.59 1.35
N PHE A 301 7.69 21.89 1.45
CA PHE A 301 6.53 22.53 0.83
C PHE A 301 6.93 23.65 -0.13
N LYS A 302 6.02 24.04 -1.03
CA LYS A 302 6.30 25.06 -2.05
C LYS A 302 6.33 26.48 -1.47
N SER A 303 5.40 26.80 -0.57
CA SER A 303 5.26 28.14 0.01
C SER A 303 6.41 28.49 0.95
N GLU A 304 6.56 29.77 1.28
CA GLU A 304 7.44 30.19 2.37
C GLU A 304 6.79 29.90 3.72
N GLY A 305 7.60 29.54 4.73
CA GLY A 305 7.10 29.24 6.07
C GLY A 305 8.15 28.60 6.96
N CYS A 306 7.86 28.52 8.25
CA CYS A 306 8.71 27.79 9.20
C CYS A 306 8.48 26.27 9.07
N PRO A 307 9.47 25.43 9.44
CA PRO A 307 9.29 23.99 9.52
C PRO A 307 8.27 23.60 10.60
N PHE A 308 7.53 22.53 10.38
CA PHE A 308 6.53 22.04 11.33
C PHE A 308 6.33 20.52 11.21
N VAL A 309 5.58 19.96 12.15
CA VAL A 309 5.20 18.53 12.15
C VAL A 309 3.68 18.41 12.08
N PHE A 310 3.18 17.62 11.13
CA PHE A 310 1.79 17.18 11.11
C PHE A 310 1.59 15.94 11.98
N VAL A 311 0.54 15.99 12.79
CA VAL A 311 0.12 14.90 13.68
C VAL A 311 -1.37 14.61 13.50
N GLY A 312 -1.76 13.39 13.83
CA GLY A 312 -3.12 12.89 13.74
C GLY A 312 -4.04 13.42 14.84
N PRO A 313 -5.26 12.91 14.96
CA PRO A 313 -6.25 13.34 15.94
C PRO A 313 -5.90 12.89 17.36
N GLN A 314 -6.71 13.28 18.34
CA GLN A 314 -6.69 12.62 19.66
C GLN A 314 -7.25 11.20 19.55
N ASP A 315 -7.01 10.39 20.58
CA ASP A 315 -7.54 9.03 20.63
C ASP A 315 -9.07 9.05 20.48
N ASN A 316 -9.59 8.29 19.52
CA ASN A 316 -11.00 8.28 19.15
C ASN A 316 -11.36 6.95 18.47
N ASN A 317 -12.66 6.67 18.36
CA ASN A 317 -13.21 5.54 17.60
C ASN A 317 -14.12 6.05 16.46
N ASP A 318 -13.84 7.24 15.94
CA ASP A 318 -14.66 7.88 14.92
C ASP A 318 -14.56 7.15 13.59
N ALA A 319 -15.51 7.40 12.69
CA ALA A 319 -15.48 6.83 11.35
C ALA A 319 -14.39 7.44 10.46
N ILE A 320 -13.87 8.62 10.83
CA ILE A 320 -12.81 9.34 10.13
C ILE A 320 -11.60 9.34 11.04
N GLU A 321 -10.52 8.68 10.60
CA GLU A 321 -9.25 8.62 11.33
C GLU A 321 -9.33 8.04 12.77
N PRO A 322 -9.88 6.83 12.98
CA PRO A 322 -9.78 6.14 14.27
C PRO A 322 -8.32 6.00 14.70
N PHE A 323 -8.04 6.34 15.96
CA PHE A 323 -6.68 6.37 16.47
C PHE A 323 -6.60 6.08 17.97
N ALA A 324 -5.53 5.42 18.41
CA ALA A 324 -5.36 4.94 19.79
C ALA A 324 -3.92 5.11 20.31
N SER A 325 -3.09 5.91 19.63
CA SER A 325 -1.68 6.13 20.00
C SER A 325 -1.31 7.62 20.04
N ALA A 326 -2.28 8.50 20.28
CA ALA A 326 -2.07 9.95 20.32
C ALA A 326 -0.93 10.32 21.28
N ALA A 327 -0.94 9.85 22.52
CA ALA A 327 0.12 10.19 23.48
C ALA A 327 1.55 9.81 23.00
N LYS A 328 1.69 8.70 22.26
CA LYS A 328 2.99 8.27 21.71
C LYS A 328 3.40 9.16 20.53
N GLU A 329 2.47 9.46 19.63
CA GLU A 329 2.69 10.33 18.49
C GLU A 329 3.03 11.76 18.94
N GLU A 330 2.33 12.27 19.95
CA GLU A 330 2.55 13.59 20.50
C GLU A 330 3.93 13.71 21.16
N ALA A 331 4.32 12.71 21.96
CA ALA A 331 5.64 12.65 22.56
C ALA A 331 6.76 12.57 21.50
N PHE A 332 6.51 11.82 20.42
CA PHE A 332 7.43 11.71 19.29
C PHE A 332 7.56 13.04 18.55
N ALA A 333 6.46 13.59 18.07
CA ALA A 333 6.38 14.84 17.32
C ALA A 333 7.01 16.01 18.08
N SER A 334 6.72 16.09 19.39
CA SER A 334 7.12 17.23 20.23
C SER A 334 8.62 17.39 20.42
N ALA A 335 9.38 16.34 20.11
CA ALA A 335 10.82 16.30 20.27
C ALA A 335 11.57 16.14 18.94
N LEU A 336 10.91 16.24 17.76
CA LEU A 336 11.58 16.09 16.46
C LEU A 336 12.42 17.29 16.02
N GLY A 337 12.22 18.47 16.59
CA GLY A 337 13.02 19.66 16.28
C GLY A 337 12.20 20.90 15.96
N PRO A 338 11.18 20.83 15.07
CA PRO A 338 10.33 21.98 14.80
C PRO A 338 9.60 22.49 16.05
N ALA A 339 9.31 23.79 16.06
CA ALA A 339 8.61 24.46 17.16
C ALA A 339 7.08 24.51 16.96
N LEU A 340 6.62 24.25 15.73
CA LEU A 340 5.22 24.30 15.33
C LEU A 340 4.69 22.88 15.06
N ILE A 341 3.52 22.58 15.59
CA ILE A 341 2.72 21.39 15.26
C ILE A 341 1.41 21.79 14.59
N LEU A 342 1.05 21.10 13.51
CA LEU A 342 -0.25 21.20 12.86
C LEU A 342 -1.03 19.90 13.03
N HIS A 343 -2.35 19.97 13.25
CA HIS A 343 -3.24 18.80 13.31
C HIS A 343 -4.62 19.13 12.72
N GLY A 344 -5.48 18.11 12.57
CA GLY A 344 -6.82 18.27 11.98
C GLY A 344 -6.84 18.20 10.44
N TRP A 345 -5.83 17.60 9.84
CA TRP A 345 -5.67 17.54 8.38
C TRP A 345 -6.77 16.73 7.68
N LEU A 346 -6.96 15.46 8.03
CA LEU A 346 -7.89 14.58 7.30
C LEU A 346 -9.33 15.05 7.46
N SER A 347 -9.75 15.39 8.68
CA SER A 347 -11.09 15.92 8.95
C SER A 347 -11.37 17.20 8.16
N THR A 348 -10.42 18.14 8.09
CA THR A 348 -10.57 19.37 7.29
C THR A 348 -10.71 19.07 5.80
N ASN A 349 -9.90 18.17 5.25
CA ASN A 349 -9.97 17.79 3.84
C ASN A 349 -11.29 17.08 3.52
N VAL A 350 -11.73 16.12 4.34
CA VAL A 350 -13.01 15.42 4.15
C VAL A 350 -14.18 16.41 4.21
N ASN A 351 -14.18 17.32 5.19
CA ASN A 351 -15.21 18.35 5.31
C ASN A 351 -15.20 19.35 4.15
N GLY A 352 -14.03 19.68 3.60
CA GLY A 352 -13.90 20.50 2.40
C GLY A 352 -14.48 19.82 1.16
N LEU A 353 -14.14 18.55 0.96
CA LEU A 353 -14.67 17.74 -0.15
C LEU A 353 -16.19 17.59 -0.08
N LEU A 354 -16.75 17.33 1.10
CA LEU A 354 -18.20 17.23 1.29
C LEU A 354 -18.93 18.54 0.95
N ARG A 355 -18.35 19.70 1.31
CA ARG A 355 -18.91 21.01 0.97
C ARG A 355 -18.91 21.28 -0.54
N GLY A 356 -17.87 20.86 -1.27
CA GLY A 356 -17.83 20.93 -2.73
C GLY A 356 -18.77 19.95 -3.44
N SER A 357 -19.04 18.80 -2.81
CA SER A 357 -19.84 17.69 -3.37
C SER A 357 -21.36 17.91 -3.36
N ASN A 358 -21.87 18.90 -2.61
CA ASN A 358 -23.28 19.30 -2.68
C ASN A 358 -23.72 19.87 -4.05
N SER A 359 -22.81 19.89 -5.04
CA SER A 359 -23.10 20.15 -6.45
C SER A 359 -23.24 18.88 -7.32
N LEU A 360 -22.92 17.67 -6.81
CA LEU A 360 -22.87 16.42 -7.57
C LEU A 360 -23.26 15.19 -6.73
N GLY A 361 -24.57 14.90 -6.63
CA GLY A 361 -25.22 13.59 -6.37
C GLY A 361 -24.69 12.63 -5.26
N GLU A 362 -25.58 12.22 -4.36
CA GLU A 362 -25.36 11.35 -3.17
C GLU A 362 -24.70 9.97 -3.39
N SER A 363 -24.54 9.49 -4.63
CA SER A 363 -24.05 8.13 -4.92
C SER A 363 -22.52 7.94 -4.77
N ARG A 364 -21.76 9.01 -4.49
CA ARG A 364 -20.27 8.98 -4.43
C ARG A 364 -19.65 9.04 -3.03
N VAL A 365 -20.42 8.96 -1.95
CA VAL A 365 -19.91 9.19 -0.58
C VAL A 365 -18.92 8.10 -0.09
N LYS A 366 -19.05 6.83 -0.53
CA LYS A 366 -18.12 5.75 -0.13
C LYS A 366 -16.67 5.90 -0.65
N PRO A 367 -16.42 6.28 -1.92
CA PRO A 367 -15.05 6.55 -2.39
C PRO A 367 -14.41 7.85 -1.84
N LEU A 368 -15.16 8.70 -1.13
CA LEU A 368 -14.61 9.93 -0.53
C LEU A 368 -13.74 9.68 0.72
N VAL A 369 -13.95 8.57 1.45
CA VAL A 369 -13.19 8.30 2.70
C VAL A 369 -11.75 7.86 2.41
N SER A 370 -11.47 7.28 1.23
CA SER A 370 -10.10 7.01 0.77
C SER A 370 -9.40 8.25 0.18
N ALA A 371 -10.15 9.28 -0.20
CA ALA A 371 -9.59 10.51 -0.75
C ALA A 371 -9.04 11.38 0.39
N GLY A 372 -7.72 11.55 0.42
CA GLY A 372 -7.00 12.29 1.45
C GLY A 372 -6.17 11.41 2.39
N VAL A 373 -6.24 10.08 2.27
CA VAL A 373 -5.38 9.17 3.04
C VAL A 373 -3.95 9.26 2.51
N GLY A 374 -3.06 9.79 3.36
CA GLY A 374 -1.62 9.80 3.13
C GLY A 374 -0.91 8.69 3.89
N THR A 375 0.42 8.74 3.87
CA THR A 375 1.32 7.82 4.56
C THR A 375 1.10 7.78 6.07
N ALA A 376 0.95 8.95 6.70
CA ALA A 376 0.75 9.05 8.15
C ALA A 376 -0.62 8.51 8.57
N GLU A 377 -1.68 8.85 7.82
CA GLU A 377 -3.03 8.34 8.08
C GLU A 377 -3.09 6.81 7.91
N TYR A 378 -2.48 6.27 6.84
CA TYR A 378 -2.39 4.82 6.64
C TYR A 378 -1.64 4.12 7.79
N MET A 379 -0.51 4.69 8.25
CA MET A 379 0.24 4.15 9.38
C MET A 379 -0.63 4.04 10.65
N ARG A 380 -1.48 5.05 10.91
CA ARG A 380 -2.42 5.02 12.04
C ARG A 380 -3.48 3.94 11.87
N PHE A 381 -4.04 3.77 10.66
CA PHE A 381 -5.04 2.74 10.38
C PHE A 381 -4.54 1.30 10.61
N VAL A 382 -3.26 1.04 10.34
CA VAL A 382 -2.67 -0.28 10.57
C VAL A 382 -2.18 -0.50 12.00
N GLY A 383 -2.51 0.41 12.93
CA GLY A 383 -2.24 0.29 14.37
C GLY A 383 -0.93 0.90 14.84
N GLY A 384 -0.16 1.52 13.95
CA GLY A 384 1.03 2.29 14.28
C GLY A 384 0.71 3.75 14.64
N TYR A 385 1.75 4.57 14.72
CA TYR A 385 1.62 6.02 14.73
C TYR A 385 2.69 6.65 13.83
N GLY A 386 2.44 7.86 13.33
CA GLY A 386 3.30 8.42 12.30
C GLY A 386 3.13 9.91 12.14
N VAL A 387 4.20 10.58 11.72
CA VAL A 387 4.14 12.03 11.51
C VAL A 387 4.73 12.39 10.17
N THR A 388 4.18 13.46 9.59
CA THR A 388 4.76 14.10 8.42
C THR A 388 5.56 15.31 8.89
N LEU A 389 6.86 15.29 8.64
CA LEU A 389 7.76 16.40 8.92
C LEU A 389 7.87 17.28 7.68
N GLU A 390 7.50 18.54 7.82
CA GLU A 390 7.64 19.55 6.77
C GLU A 390 8.88 20.41 7.07
N CYS A 391 9.96 20.16 6.31
CA CYS A 391 11.29 20.71 6.62
C CYS A 391 11.48 22.19 6.25
N GLY A 392 10.46 22.82 5.65
CA GLY A 392 10.53 24.17 5.12
C GLY A 392 10.25 24.22 3.62
N SER A 393 10.52 25.38 3.01
CA SER A 393 10.33 25.57 1.57
C SER A 393 11.28 24.67 0.76
N HIS A 394 10.86 24.15 -0.40
CA HIS A 394 11.70 23.34 -1.30
C HIS A 394 13.06 23.99 -1.62
N GLN A 395 13.12 25.33 -1.65
CA GLN A 395 14.32 26.09 -2.00
C GLN A 395 15.17 26.47 -0.77
N ASP A 396 14.73 26.19 0.46
CA ASP A 396 15.50 26.51 1.66
C ASP A 396 16.69 25.55 1.78
N PRO A 397 17.93 26.03 1.71
CA PRO A 397 19.11 25.18 1.84
C PRO A 397 19.21 24.53 3.23
N LYS A 398 18.46 24.95 4.24
CA LYS A 398 18.48 24.34 5.58
C LYS A 398 17.62 23.08 5.69
N THR A 399 16.74 22.80 4.73
CA THR A 399 15.79 21.67 4.78
C THR A 399 16.50 20.33 5.00
N HIS A 400 17.63 20.07 4.32
CA HIS A 400 18.41 18.84 4.51
C HIS A 400 18.99 18.70 5.94
N THR A 401 19.38 19.81 6.56
CA THR A 401 19.89 19.82 7.94
C THR A 401 18.76 19.56 8.93
N ILE A 402 17.58 20.16 8.70
CA ILE A 402 16.39 19.92 9.51
C ILE A 402 15.97 18.44 9.43
N ALA A 403 15.87 17.89 8.22
CA ALA A 403 15.55 16.49 7.98
C ALA A 403 16.54 15.54 8.68
N SER A 404 17.85 15.74 8.49
CA SER A 404 18.86 14.86 9.12
C SER A 404 18.89 14.96 10.65
N ASN A 405 18.66 16.15 11.20
CA ASN A 405 18.52 16.33 12.66
C ASN A 405 17.26 15.63 13.18
N ALA A 406 16.13 15.73 12.48
CA ALA A 406 14.91 15.06 12.87
C ALA A 406 15.05 13.53 12.86
N ILE A 407 15.74 12.95 11.86
CA ILE A 407 16.04 11.51 11.86
C ILE A 407 16.84 11.10 13.10
N ARG A 408 17.90 11.84 13.46
CA ARG A 408 18.69 11.53 14.67
C ARG A 408 17.86 11.63 15.94
N ARG A 409 17.01 12.65 16.02
CA ARG A 409 16.12 12.87 17.17
C ARG A 409 15.10 11.75 17.25
N ALA A 410 14.50 11.33 16.15
CA ALA A 410 13.60 10.17 16.08
C ALA A 410 14.28 8.89 16.60
N LEU A 411 15.50 8.62 16.13
CA LEU A 411 16.30 7.48 16.60
C LEU A 411 16.57 7.54 18.11
N ALA A 412 16.89 8.72 18.64
CA ALA A 412 17.14 8.92 20.07
C ALA A 412 15.85 8.80 20.92
N ILE A 413 14.74 9.40 20.47
CA ILE A 413 13.42 9.33 21.14
C ILE A 413 12.98 7.87 21.32
N LEU A 414 13.15 7.07 20.26
CA LEU A 414 12.81 5.65 20.24
C LEU A 414 13.87 4.75 20.88
N ARG A 415 14.97 5.34 21.39
CA ARG A 415 16.11 4.64 22.00
C ARG A 415 16.73 3.58 21.08
N LEU A 416 16.67 3.83 19.76
CA LEU A 416 17.25 2.98 18.71
C LEU A 416 18.76 3.16 18.63
N ILE A 417 19.27 4.29 19.10
CA ILE A 417 20.70 4.61 19.23
C ILE A 417 21.04 4.93 20.68
N ASP A 418 22.32 4.85 21.04
CA ASP A 418 22.82 5.32 22.34
C ASP A 418 23.03 6.84 22.29
N ALA A 419 21.98 7.59 22.62
CA ALA A 419 21.98 9.04 22.64
C ALA A 419 21.06 9.56 23.75
N PRO A 420 21.31 10.75 24.31
CA PRO A 420 20.42 11.35 25.29
C PRO A 420 19.04 11.63 24.68
N MET A 421 18.00 11.55 25.51
CA MET A 421 16.63 11.89 25.10
C MET A 421 16.59 13.37 24.65
N PRO A 422 16.14 13.68 23.43
CA PRO A 422 16.04 15.06 22.98
C PRO A 422 15.02 15.86 23.80
N THR A 423 15.29 17.15 24.00
CA THR A 423 14.34 18.07 24.65
C THR A 423 13.15 18.38 23.74
N ARG A 424 11.98 18.59 24.34
CA ARG A 424 10.80 19.14 23.65
C ARG A 424 11.14 20.49 23.00
N THR A 425 10.72 20.70 21.76
CA THR A 425 10.94 21.94 20.99
C THR A 425 9.66 22.71 20.69
N VAL A 426 8.49 22.07 20.84
CA VAL A 426 7.21 22.66 20.47
C VAL A 426 6.83 23.79 21.40
N THR A 427 6.51 24.93 20.81
CA THR A 427 6.02 26.14 21.49
C THR A 427 4.64 26.57 20.99
N GLN A 428 4.20 26.04 19.84
CA GLN A 428 2.94 26.42 19.21
C GLN A 428 2.26 25.23 18.55
N SER A 429 0.93 25.18 18.64
CA SER A 429 0.12 24.24 17.88
C SER A 429 -1.07 24.94 17.23
N ILE A 430 -1.36 24.55 15.99
CA ILE A 430 -2.48 25.04 15.19
C ILE A 430 -3.33 23.85 14.76
N GLU A 431 -4.64 23.98 14.93
CA GLU A 431 -5.64 23.05 14.39
C GLU A 431 -6.15 23.61 13.06
N LEU A 432 -6.08 22.82 12.00
CA LEU A 432 -6.74 23.15 10.74
C LEU A 432 -8.25 23.00 10.90
N VAL A 433 -8.99 23.99 10.42
CA VAL A 433 -10.45 24.05 10.58
C VAL A 433 -11.18 24.28 9.26
N ASP A 434 -10.51 24.87 8.26
CA ASP A 434 -11.12 25.05 6.95
C ASP A 434 -10.11 25.00 5.81
N VAL A 435 -10.61 24.72 4.62
CA VAL A 435 -9.86 24.75 3.36
C VAL A 435 -10.65 25.57 2.34
N ILE A 436 -9.97 26.54 1.74
CA ILE A 436 -10.51 27.36 0.68
C ILE A 436 -9.94 26.86 -0.64
N TYR A 437 -10.80 26.50 -1.59
CA TYR A 437 -10.41 26.12 -2.94
C TYR A 437 -10.38 27.35 -3.86
N ALA A 438 -9.45 27.33 -4.82
CA ALA A 438 -9.43 28.29 -5.90
C ALA A 438 -10.56 27.98 -6.88
N ASN A 439 -11.28 29.02 -7.31
CA ASN A 439 -12.37 28.90 -8.26
C ASN A 439 -11.91 29.27 -9.67
N ASP A 440 -10.94 30.18 -9.77
CA ASP A 440 -10.44 30.74 -11.02
C ASP A 440 -8.91 30.89 -10.96
N PRO A 441 -8.16 30.76 -12.08
CA PRO A 441 -6.72 31.00 -12.10
C PRO A 441 -6.31 32.43 -11.73
N ASN A 442 -7.24 33.39 -11.82
CA ASN A 442 -7.03 34.79 -11.45
C ASN A 442 -7.44 35.11 -10.01
N ASP A 443 -7.87 34.12 -9.22
CA ASP A 443 -7.91 34.27 -7.76
C ASP A 443 -6.50 34.67 -7.28
N ARG A 444 -6.39 35.58 -6.31
CA ARG A 444 -5.09 36.10 -5.87
C ARG A 444 -5.04 36.36 -4.38
N LEU A 445 -3.93 36.03 -3.74
CA LEU A 445 -3.70 36.38 -2.35
C LEU A 445 -3.64 37.91 -2.22
N ALA A 446 -4.15 38.44 -1.10
CA ALA A 446 -4.15 39.88 -0.85
C ALA A 446 -2.74 40.43 -0.61
N LYS A 447 -1.86 39.57 -0.07
CA LYS A 447 -0.44 39.81 0.15
C LYS A 447 0.32 38.46 0.12
N PRO A 448 1.66 38.45 0.10
CA PRO A 448 2.43 37.19 0.08
C PRO A 448 2.44 36.53 1.46
N TRP A 449 1.32 35.89 1.82
CA TRP A 449 1.18 35.12 3.06
C TRP A 449 2.18 33.97 3.11
N LYS A 450 2.63 33.64 4.32
CA LYS A 450 3.46 32.48 4.63
C LYS A 450 2.69 31.49 5.46
N THR A 451 3.07 30.22 5.36
CA THR A 451 2.53 29.19 6.24
C THR A 451 2.84 29.53 7.69
N GLY A 452 1.78 29.71 8.48
CA GLY A 452 1.85 30.07 9.90
C GLY A 452 1.69 31.56 10.18
N ASP A 453 1.43 32.40 9.17
CA ASP A 453 1.14 33.82 9.39
C ASP A 453 -0.20 34.00 10.13
N PRO A 454 -0.28 34.87 11.15
CA PRO A 454 -1.52 35.15 11.86
C PRO A 454 -2.47 36.01 11.02
N VAL A 455 -3.77 35.78 11.20
CA VAL A 455 -4.87 36.60 10.67
C VAL A 455 -5.79 37.04 11.79
N HIS A 456 -6.31 38.26 11.70
CA HIS A 456 -7.33 38.81 12.60
C HIS A 456 -8.68 38.84 11.90
N GLY A 457 -9.77 38.95 12.68
CA GLY A 457 -11.11 39.13 12.13
C GLY A 457 -11.17 40.28 11.13
N ASP A 458 -11.83 40.05 10.01
CA ASP A 458 -11.97 40.94 8.85
C ASP A 458 -10.72 41.19 8.01
N ASP A 459 -9.56 40.60 8.34
CA ASP A 459 -8.37 40.66 7.45
C ASP A 459 -8.71 40.10 6.07
N ILE A 460 -8.40 40.84 5.01
CA ILE A 460 -8.54 40.33 3.64
C ILE A 460 -7.38 39.35 3.37
N ILE A 461 -7.72 38.08 3.17
CA ILE A 461 -6.74 37.03 2.92
C ILE A 461 -6.45 36.96 1.42
N ALA A 462 -7.49 37.00 0.60
CA ALA A 462 -7.40 36.87 -0.85
C ALA A 462 -8.56 37.56 -1.56
N TYR A 463 -8.48 37.63 -2.89
CA TYR A 463 -9.51 38.12 -3.78
C TYR A 463 -9.89 37.03 -4.78
N ARG A 464 -11.18 36.89 -5.06
CA ARG A 464 -11.66 36.14 -6.21
C ARG A 464 -11.36 36.89 -7.51
N ALA A 465 -11.36 36.19 -8.64
CA ALA A 465 -11.26 36.82 -9.96
C ALA A 465 -12.32 37.90 -10.23
N SER A 466 -13.50 37.78 -9.62
CA SER A 466 -14.58 38.79 -9.67
C SER A 466 -14.25 40.08 -8.92
N GLY A 467 -13.18 40.11 -8.12
CA GLY A 467 -12.85 41.18 -7.19
C GLY A 467 -13.47 41.02 -5.79
N GLU A 468 -14.29 39.98 -5.57
CA GLU A 468 -14.84 39.66 -4.25
C GLU A 468 -13.74 39.34 -3.24
N GLU A 469 -13.86 39.87 -2.03
CA GLU A 469 -12.89 39.69 -0.95
C GLU A 469 -13.16 38.39 -0.17
N ILE A 470 -12.12 37.62 0.06
CA ILE A 470 -12.12 36.50 0.98
C ILE A 470 -11.50 36.97 2.29
N ARG A 471 -12.34 37.17 3.31
CA ARG A 471 -11.96 37.71 4.62
C ARG A 471 -11.85 36.62 5.69
N ALA A 472 -10.94 36.82 6.63
CA ALA A 472 -10.86 36.02 7.85
C ALA A 472 -12.09 36.27 8.72
N LEU A 473 -12.80 35.21 9.10
CA LEU A 473 -13.97 35.32 9.97
C LEU A 473 -13.59 35.52 11.45
N ASN A 474 -12.45 34.97 11.86
CA ASN A 474 -11.98 34.97 13.24
C ASN A 474 -10.45 35.07 13.26
N GLU A 475 -9.89 35.29 14.44
CA GLU A 475 -8.46 35.13 14.67
C GLU A 475 -7.98 33.71 14.32
N GLY A 476 -6.86 33.62 13.63
CA GLY A 476 -6.36 32.33 13.16
C GLY A 476 -5.02 32.45 12.43
N TYR A 477 -4.79 31.49 11.54
CA TYR A 477 -3.56 31.39 10.76
C TYR A 477 -3.85 30.95 9.33
N VAL A 478 -3.04 31.43 8.38
CA VAL A 478 -3.04 30.94 7.00
C VAL A 478 -1.99 29.85 6.85
N ILE A 479 -2.38 28.72 6.27
CA ILE A 479 -1.52 27.53 6.07
C ILE A 479 -1.53 27.15 4.59
N PHE A 480 -0.34 26.85 4.03
CA PHE A 480 -0.14 26.51 2.61
C PHE A 480 -0.81 27.46 1.60
N PRO A 481 -0.53 28.77 1.66
CA PRO A 481 -1.04 29.69 0.65
C PRO A 481 -0.40 29.40 -0.73
N ASP A 482 -1.23 29.26 -1.77
CA ASP A 482 -0.77 29.09 -3.15
C ASP A 482 -0.79 30.43 -3.89
N SER A 483 0.39 30.86 -4.35
CA SER A 483 0.53 32.08 -5.14
C SER A 483 0.18 31.89 -6.62
N THR A 484 -0.04 30.65 -7.06
CA THR A 484 -0.38 30.28 -8.44
C THR A 484 -1.61 29.37 -8.46
N PRO A 485 -2.79 29.87 -8.03
CA PRO A 485 -3.96 29.03 -7.81
C PRO A 485 -4.43 28.36 -9.10
N GLN A 486 -4.89 27.12 -8.95
CA GLN A 486 -5.53 26.36 -10.02
C GLN A 486 -6.97 26.03 -9.62
N PRO A 487 -7.97 26.27 -10.50
CA PRO A 487 -9.35 25.94 -10.20
C PRO A 487 -9.55 24.52 -9.69
N GLY A 488 -10.29 24.38 -8.59
CA GLY A 488 -10.55 23.10 -7.93
C GLY A 488 -9.39 22.55 -7.09
N LYS A 489 -8.28 23.28 -6.94
CA LYS A 489 -7.19 22.97 -6.02
C LYS A 489 -7.25 23.86 -4.78
N GLU A 490 -6.64 23.40 -3.70
CA GLU A 490 -6.56 24.13 -2.44
C GLU A 490 -5.79 25.45 -2.65
N PHE A 491 -6.43 26.56 -2.30
CA PHE A 491 -5.86 27.89 -2.39
C PHE A 491 -5.10 28.24 -1.10
N PHE A 492 -5.72 27.97 0.05
CA PHE A 492 -5.10 28.03 1.37
C PHE A 492 -5.98 27.33 2.41
N TYR A 493 -5.38 26.98 3.54
CA TYR A 493 -6.08 26.46 4.71
C TYR A 493 -6.16 27.54 5.80
N LEU A 494 -7.23 27.47 6.59
CA LEU A 494 -7.41 28.28 7.80
C LEU A 494 -7.17 27.41 9.02
N GLY A 495 -6.37 27.92 9.95
CA GLY A 495 -6.12 27.28 11.24
C GLY A 495 -6.47 28.16 12.42
N ARG A 496 -6.72 27.55 13.58
CA ARG A 496 -6.90 28.23 14.87
C ARG A 496 -5.85 27.76 15.87
N ILE A 497 -5.60 28.57 16.91
CA ILE A 497 -4.70 28.17 17.99
C ILE A 497 -5.23 26.91 18.71
N SER A 498 -4.33 25.98 19.03
CA SER A 498 -4.65 24.76 19.76
C SER A 498 -3.83 24.63 21.03
N ARG A 499 -4.47 24.21 22.12
CA ARG A 499 -3.82 23.96 23.43
C ARG A 499 -3.31 22.53 23.60
N ARG A 500 -3.47 21.68 22.59
CA ARG A 500 -3.15 20.24 22.66
C ARG A 500 -1.67 19.96 22.94
N PHE A 501 -0.79 20.89 22.55
CA PHE A 501 0.65 20.80 22.73
C PHE A 501 1.21 22.03 23.43
N CYS A 502 0.47 22.61 24.38
CA CYS A 502 0.95 23.70 25.23
C CYS A 502 1.49 23.13 26.54
#